data_AF-A0A518G8M8-F1
#
_entry.id   AF-A0A518G8M8-F1
#
_cell.length_a   1.000
_cell.length_b   1.000
_cell.length_c   1.000
_cell.angle_alpha   90.00
_cell.angle_beta   90.00
_cell.angle_gamma   90.00
#
_symmetry.space_group_name_H-M   'P 1'
#
loop_
_entity.id
_entity.type
_entity.pdbx_description
1 polymer ?
#
loop_
_entity_poly.entity_id
_entity_poly.type
_entity_poly.pdbx_seq_one_letter_code
_entity_poly.pdbx_strand_id
1 'polypeptide(L)'
;MRNYLLRIAGGFLLVIVAIWILWPRAETVELDVTRAVNPAWFIEENLIEPVRKEVRKLSDGSQAECYVITTKTTPFEHEIGPWAPGHVNDGKDKGGIWFKDGHVYDLDGQFIADLDEFYDDPEWDMVRPDGSIQVTDTREAFELAARPNVDPRYYNHVVECPAEVDEWKNDHKVYVIPVSPLYRTIPTQLGRTAVGLAFNGVTFDPPAPIHAILHAHTIAPFDHGGGHVNPHVGYHYHAATGKTKEIEQADQHAPQIGYALDGFALYAHLDKNGEAPEQLDECSGHYDDQRGYHYHVSAPGDNQIIKRFRGIPGTMTIVAQPDQ
;
A
#
# COMPACT_ATOMS: atom_id res chain seq x y z
N MET A 1 30.73 43.78 70.75
CA MET A 1 31.95 42.92 70.75
C MET A 1 31.66 41.68 69.93
N ARG A 2 32.50 41.44 68.91
CA ARG A 2 32.85 40.17 68.21
C ARG A 2 31.96 38.92 68.41
N ASN A 3 31.56 38.29 67.28
CA ASN A 3 32.09 36.97 66.92
C ASN A 3 31.86 36.63 65.44
N TYR A 4 32.93 36.11 64.83
CA TYR A 4 33.06 35.66 63.45
C TYR A 4 32.42 34.27 63.28
N LEU A 5 31.75 34.05 62.15
CA LEU A 5 31.59 32.71 61.56
C LEU A 5 31.67 32.87 60.03
N LEU A 6 32.80 32.42 59.48
CA LEU A 6 33.03 32.26 58.04
C LEU A 6 31.99 31.29 57.47
N ARG A 7 31.24 31.69 56.43
CA ARG A 7 30.51 30.78 55.55
C ARG A 7 31.23 30.73 54.21
N ILE A 8 31.77 29.56 53.88
CA ILE A 8 32.35 29.24 52.58
C ILE A 8 31.18 29.05 51.61
N ALA A 9 31.08 29.92 50.60
CA ALA A 9 30.14 29.75 49.50
C ALA A 9 30.79 28.85 48.43
N GLY A 10 30.43 27.58 48.41
CA GLY A 10 30.76 26.66 47.31
C GLY A 10 29.68 26.76 46.23
N GLY A 11 29.97 27.48 45.14
CA GLY A 11 29.14 27.46 43.94
C GLY A 11 29.44 26.21 43.11
N PHE A 12 28.49 25.28 43.02
CA PHE A 12 28.53 24.21 42.03
C PHE A 12 28.08 24.76 40.67
N LEU A 13 29.04 24.97 39.76
CA LEU A 13 28.75 25.24 38.35
C LEU A 13 28.46 23.89 37.68
N LEU A 14 27.18 23.61 37.42
CA LEU A 14 26.76 22.44 36.65
C LEU A 14 27.11 22.69 35.18
N VAL A 15 28.21 22.12 34.72
CA VAL A 15 28.57 22.09 33.29
C VAL A 15 27.69 21.03 32.63
N ILE A 16 26.60 21.46 32.00
CA ILE A 16 25.81 20.61 31.12
C ILE A 16 26.62 20.44 29.82
N VAL A 17 27.33 19.32 29.70
CA VAL A 17 27.91 18.89 28.44
C VAL A 17 26.77 18.34 27.59
N ALA A 18 26.26 19.15 26.67
CA ALA A 18 25.35 18.67 25.63
C ALA A 18 26.13 17.74 24.70
N ILE A 19 26.02 16.43 24.93
CA ILE A 19 26.46 15.43 23.97
C ILE A 19 25.47 15.48 22.81
N TRP A 20 25.81 16.23 21.77
CA TRP A 20 25.13 16.15 20.49
C TRP A 20 25.44 14.77 19.90
N ILE A 21 24.56 13.82 20.13
CA ILE A 21 24.57 12.56 19.38
C ILE A 21 24.27 12.94 17.93
N LEU A 22 25.31 13.04 17.11
CA LEU A 22 25.20 13.21 15.67
C LEU A 22 24.58 11.94 15.11
N TRP A 23 23.24 11.89 15.03
CA TRP A 23 22.59 10.90 14.18
C TRP A 23 23.01 11.17 12.74
N PRO A 24 23.35 10.11 11.97
CA PRO A 24 23.67 10.26 10.56
C PRO A 24 22.50 10.95 9.86
N ARG A 25 22.80 12.06 9.21
CA ARG A 25 21.83 12.79 8.40
C ARG A 25 21.73 12.06 7.07
N ALA A 26 20.51 11.83 6.60
CA ALA A 26 20.35 11.28 5.28
C ALA A 26 20.81 12.31 4.24
N GLU A 27 21.54 11.84 3.24
CA GLU A 27 22.04 12.64 2.14
C GLU A 27 21.46 12.10 0.83
N THR A 28 21.23 12.99 -0.13
CA THR A 28 20.89 12.61 -1.49
C THR A 28 22.16 12.30 -2.25
N VAL A 29 22.20 11.16 -2.92
CA VAL A 29 23.34 10.70 -3.71
C VAL A 29 22.91 10.61 -5.17
N GLU A 30 23.76 11.12 -6.05
CA GLU A 30 23.59 10.93 -7.49
C GLU A 30 24.06 9.52 -7.87
N LEU A 31 23.22 8.79 -8.58
CA LEU A 31 23.56 7.48 -9.12
C LEU A 31 24.05 7.62 -10.56
N ASP A 32 24.97 6.77 -10.99
CA ASP A 32 25.48 6.75 -12.37
C ASP A 32 24.36 6.55 -13.41
N VAL A 33 23.31 5.83 -13.02
CA VAL A 33 22.11 5.61 -13.84
C VAL A 33 20.89 5.88 -12.99
N THR A 34 20.04 6.79 -13.48
CA THR A 34 18.72 7.08 -12.92
C THR A 34 17.74 7.18 -14.08
N ARG A 35 16.62 6.43 -14.00
CA ARG A 35 15.56 6.49 -15.01
C ARG A 35 14.46 7.42 -14.54
N ALA A 36 14.15 8.41 -15.38
CA ALA A 36 13.01 9.29 -15.15
C ALA A 36 11.69 8.53 -15.27
N VAL A 37 10.68 9.00 -14.55
CA VAL A 37 9.31 8.53 -14.69
C VAL A 37 8.84 8.76 -16.13
N ASN A 38 8.24 7.73 -16.74
CA ASN A 38 7.68 7.78 -18.08
C ASN A 38 6.15 7.83 -18.01
N PRO A 39 5.53 9.02 -18.15
CA PRO A 39 4.08 9.15 -18.05
C PRO A 39 3.32 8.47 -19.21
N ALA A 40 3.99 8.14 -20.33
CA ALA A 40 3.35 7.46 -21.46
C ALA A 40 3.00 6.00 -21.16
N TRP A 41 3.46 5.44 -20.04
CA TRP A 41 3.12 4.09 -19.64
C TRP A 41 1.78 3.98 -18.90
N PHE A 42 1.24 5.08 -18.38
CA PHE A 42 -0.10 5.07 -17.80
C PHE A 42 -1.17 4.81 -18.87
N ILE A 43 -2.26 4.13 -18.48
CA ILE A 43 -3.44 3.95 -19.32
C ILE A 43 -4.14 5.29 -19.44
N GLU A 44 -4.26 5.80 -20.68
CA GLU A 44 -4.79 7.13 -20.95
C GLU A 44 -6.25 7.26 -20.52
N GLU A 45 -7.05 6.21 -20.69
CA GLU A 45 -8.46 6.13 -20.28
C GLU A 45 -8.68 6.32 -18.78
N ASN A 46 -7.64 6.10 -17.97
CA ASN A 46 -7.68 6.26 -16.52
C ASN A 46 -7.11 7.60 -16.03
N LEU A 47 -6.60 8.43 -16.93
CA LEU A 47 -6.23 9.81 -16.63
C LEU A 47 -7.46 10.72 -16.71
N ILE A 48 -7.63 11.60 -15.72
CA ILE A 48 -8.69 12.62 -15.70
C ILE A 48 -8.29 13.86 -16.50
N GLU A 49 -7.00 14.17 -16.50
CA GLU A 49 -6.40 15.28 -17.23
C GLU A 49 -5.01 14.85 -17.73
N PRO A 50 -4.48 15.50 -18.79
CA PRO A 50 -3.11 15.25 -19.23
C PRO A 50 -2.11 15.42 -18.08
N VAL A 51 -1.13 14.52 -17.98
CA VAL A 51 -0.09 14.59 -16.96
C VAL A 51 0.65 15.92 -17.06
N ARG A 52 0.69 16.66 -15.94
CA ARG A 52 1.38 17.95 -15.86
C ARG A 52 2.76 17.77 -15.25
N LYS A 53 3.65 18.70 -15.57
CA LYS A 53 4.99 18.76 -14.99
C LYS A 53 5.18 20.10 -14.28
N GLU A 54 5.43 20.06 -12.98
CA GLU A 54 5.47 21.25 -12.12
C GLU A 54 6.49 21.09 -11.00
N VAL A 55 7.06 22.20 -10.52
CA VAL A 55 7.87 22.17 -9.29
C VAL A 55 6.94 21.96 -8.09
N ARG A 56 7.21 20.93 -7.29
CA ARG A 56 6.44 20.58 -6.09
C ARG A 56 7.37 20.29 -4.92
N LYS A 57 6.81 20.42 -3.73
CA LYS A 57 7.49 20.09 -2.48
C LYS A 57 7.38 18.58 -2.23
N LEU A 58 8.50 17.94 -1.88
CA LEU A 58 8.56 16.55 -1.47
C LEU A 58 8.41 16.41 0.05
N SER A 59 8.32 15.17 0.54
CA SER A 59 8.06 14.85 1.95
C SER A 59 9.10 15.41 2.94
N ASP A 60 10.37 15.57 2.56
CA ASP A 60 11.41 16.18 3.40
C ASP A 60 11.43 17.72 3.33
N GLY A 61 10.59 18.28 2.46
CA GLY A 61 10.44 19.70 2.22
C GLY A 61 11.35 20.31 1.15
N SER A 62 12.20 19.50 0.51
CA SER A 62 12.87 19.88 -0.72
C SER A 62 11.88 20.15 -1.85
N GLN A 63 12.33 20.81 -2.92
CA GLN A 63 11.55 21.00 -4.14
C GLN A 63 12.19 20.21 -5.28
N ALA A 64 11.35 19.59 -6.10
CA ALA A 64 11.77 18.90 -7.30
C ALA A 64 10.77 19.13 -8.43
N GLU A 65 11.22 18.99 -9.66
CA GLU A 65 10.30 18.87 -10.80
C GLU A 65 9.55 17.53 -10.66
N CYS A 66 8.23 17.59 -10.63
CA CYS A 66 7.36 16.44 -10.41
C CYS A 66 6.31 16.32 -11.51
N TYR A 67 5.91 15.09 -11.79
CA TYR A 67 4.66 14.84 -12.49
C TYR A 67 3.49 14.97 -11.51
N VAL A 68 2.45 15.68 -11.96
CA VAL A 68 1.14 15.71 -11.33
C VAL A 68 0.21 14.87 -12.18
N ILE A 69 -0.22 13.74 -11.63
CA ILE A 69 -1.00 12.72 -12.32
C ILE A 69 -2.34 12.62 -11.61
N THR A 70 -3.43 12.88 -12.32
CA THR A 70 -4.79 12.77 -11.77
C THR A 70 -5.48 11.57 -12.41
N THR A 71 -5.86 10.58 -11.62
CA THR A 71 -6.43 9.32 -12.10
C THR A 71 -7.83 9.06 -11.54
N LYS A 72 -8.58 8.23 -12.27
CA LYS A 72 -9.75 7.51 -11.74
C LYS A 72 -9.30 6.50 -10.67
N THR A 73 -10.22 6.09 -9.81
CA THR A 73 -10.01 5.06 -8.78
C THR A 73 -10.30 3.64 -9.25
N THR A 74 -10.80 3.48 -10.48
CA THR A 74 -11.19 2.18 -11.07
C THR A 74 -10.20 1.74 -12.15
N PRO A 75 -9.73 0.47 -12.14
CA PRO A 75 -8.88 -0.05 -13.20
C PRO A 75 -9.69 -0.27 -14.49
N PHE A 76 -9.08 -0.01 -15.64
CA PHE A 76 -9.71 -0.22 -16.95
C PHE A 76 -9.62 -1.67 -17.44
N GLU A 77 -8.56 -2.38 -17.06
CA GLU A 77 -8.12 -3.62 -17.71
C GLU A 77 -8.52 -4.90 -16.98
N HIS A 78 -9.14 -4.79 -15.81
CA HIS A 78 -9.70 -5.93 -15.09
C HIS A 78 -10.95 -5.52 -14.32
N GLU A 79 -11.81 -6.51 -14.08
CA GLU A 79 -12.99 -6.35 -13.23
C GLU A 79 -12.56 -6.27 -11.75
N ILE A 80 -13.31 -5.49 -10.99
CA ILE A 80 -13.13 -5.34 -9.55
C ILE A 80 -13.99 -6.40 -8.85
N GLY A 81 -13.43 -7.08 -7.85
CA GLY A 81 -14.10 -8.20 -7.20
C GLY A 81 -14.09 -9.48 -8.07
N PRO A 82 -14.83 -10.51 -7.67
CA PRO A 82 -15.58 -10.63 -6.41
C PRO A 82 -14.65 -10.72 -5.18
N TRP A 83 -15.22 -10.51 -3.98
CA TRP A 83 -14.49 -10.64 -2.70
C TRP A 83 -15.09 -11.72 -1.80
N ALA A 84 -16.39 -11.65 -1.51
CA ALA A 84 -17.04 -12.57 -0.58
C ALA A 84 -17.93 -13.62 -1.27
N PRO A 85 -17.72 -14.93 -1.03
CA PRO A 85 -18.72 -15.93 -1.38
C PRO A 85 -20.00 -15.75 -0.55
N GLY A 86 -21.16 -16.07 -1.12
CA GLY A 86 -22.46 -15.91 -0.46
C GLY A 86 -22.94 -17.16 0.30
N HIS A 87 -22.38 -18.33 -0.02
CA HIS A 87 -22.76 -19.61 0.56
C HIS A 87 -21.56 -20.57 0.66
N VAL A 88 -21.59 -21.50 1.61
CA VAL A 88 -20.52 -22.52 1.79
C VAL A 88 -20.26 -23.43 0.58
N ASN A 89 -21.16 -23.44 -0.40
CA ASN A 89 -21.04 -24.26 -1.61
C ASN A 89 -20.50 -23.45 -2.81
N ASP A 90 -20.29 -22.14 -2.62
CA ASP A 90 -19.78 -21.28 -3.67
C ASP A 90 -18.31 -21.62 -3.92
N GLY A 91 -17.96 -21.75 -5.20
CA GLY A 91 -16.58 -21.95 -5.62
C GLY A 91 -15.77 -20.65 -5.59
N LYS A 92 -14.46 -20.78 -5.80
CA LYS A 92 -13.53 -19.65 -5.83
C LYS A 92 -13.83 -18.55 -6.85
N ASP A 93 -14.66 -18.82 -7.86
CA ASP A 93 -15.11 -17.79 -8.81
C ASP A 93 -16.10 -16.79 -8.19
N LYS A 94 -16.56 -17.05 -6.96
CA LYS A 94 -17.47 -16.18 -6.21
C LYS A 94 -16.80 -15.42 -5.08
N GLY A 95 -15.57 -15.75 -4.74
CA GLY A 95 -14.80 -15.03 -3.73
C GLY A 95 -13.49 -14.49 -4.28
N GLY A 96 -12.79 -13.79 -3.41
CA GLY A 96 -11.49 -13.23 -3.68
C GLY A 96 -10.35 -14.14 -3.21
N ILE A 97 -9.32 -13.50 -2.70
CA ILE A 97 -8.13 -14.11 -2.13
C ILE A 97 -7.83 -13.54 -0.74
N TRP A 98 -7.08 -14.31 0.05
CA TRP A 98 -6.63 -13.91 1.38
C TRP A 98 -5.16 -14.24 1.58
N PHE A 99 -4.48 -13.40 2.35
CA PHE A 99 -3.05 -13.51 2.60
C PHE A 99 -2.79 -13.95 4.03
N LYS A 100 -1.98 -15.01 4.20
CA LYS A 100 -1.50 -15.44 5.51
C LYS A 100 -0.13 -16.09 5.38
N ASP A 101 0.81 -15.62 6.20
CA ASP A 101 2.16 -16.19 6.33
C ASP A 101 2.88 -16.41 4.99
N GLY A 102 2.81 -15.42 4.08
CA GLY A 102 3.44 -15.50 2.75
C GLY A 102 2.66 -16.29 1.70
N HIS A 103 1.49 -16.85 2.06
CA HIS A 103 0.65 -17.65 1.17
C HIS A 103 -0.58 -16.86 0.72
N VAL A 104 -1.06 -17.22 -0.47
CA VAL A 104 -2.33 -16.75 -1.04
C VAL A 104 -3.32 -17.91 -1.03
N TYR A 105 -4.50 -17.67 -0.48
CA TYR A 105 -5.60 -18.64 -0.41
C TYR A 105 -6.76 -18.14 -1.26
N ASP A 106 -7.33 -19.01 -2.09
CA ASP A 106 -8.61 -18.75 -2.77
C ASP A 106 -9.73 -18.82 -1.71
N LEU A 107 -10.61 -17.80 -1.68
CA LEU A 107 -11.73 -17.73 -0.73
C LEU A 107 -12.99 -18.31 -1.36
N ASP A 108 -13.09 -19.63 -1.37
CA ASP A 108 -14.36 -20.30 -1.62
C ASP A 108 -15.21 -20.39 -0.35
N GLY A 109 -16.46 -20.84 -0.49
CA GLY A 109 -17.38 -20.93 0.63
C GLY A 109 -16.93 -21.92 1.71
N GLN A 110 -16.20 -22.97 1.33
CA GLN A 110 -15.69 -23.97 2.27
C GLN A 110 -14.53 -23.40 3.09
N PHE A 111 -13.63 -22.62 2.48
CA PHE A 111 -12.58 -21.90 3.19
C PHE A 111 -13.16 -21.01 4.30
N ILE A 112 -14.27 -20.31 4.04
CA ILE A 112 -14.95 -19.49 5.05
C ILE A 112 -15.56 -20.35 6.17
N ALA A 113 -16.09 -21.53 5.84
CA ALA A 113 -16.64 -22.45 6.82
C ALA A 113 -15.57 -23.07 7.74
N ASP A 114 -14.34 -23.21 7.23
CA ASP A 114 -13.22 -23.86 7.94
C ASP A 114 -12.26 -22.84 8.60
N LEU A 115 -12.69 -21.58 8.77
CA LEU A 115 -11.85 -20.54 9.38
C LEU A 115 -11.48 -20.86 10.83
N ASP A 116 -12.35 -21.55 11.56
CA ASP A 116 -12.10 -22.00 12.92
C ASP A 116 -10.94 -23.00 12.99
N GLU A 117 -10.91 -23.99 12.10
CA GLU A 117 -9.80 -24.93 11.96
C GLU A 117 -8.54 -24.24 11.42
N PHE A 118 -8.70 -23.38 10.41
CA PHE A 118 -7.58 -22.67 9.78
C PHE A 118 -6.83 -21.75 10.77
N TYR A 119 -7.54 -21.15 11.73
CA TYR A 119 -6.97 -20.30 12.78
C TYR A 119 -6.80 -20.99 14.13
N ASP A 120 -7.23 -22.25 14.30
CA ASP A 120 -7.31 -22.95 15.59
C ASP A 120 -8.06 -22.12 16.65
N ASP A 121 -9.21 -21.56 16.25
CA ASP A 121 -10.02 -20.65 17.08
C ASP A 121 -11.53 -20.86 16.83
N PRO A 122 -12.27 -21.47 17.76
CA PRO A 122 -13.70 -21.77 17.58
C PRO A 122 -14.61 -20.53 17.60
N GLU A 123 -14.09 -19.34 17.85
CA GLU A 123 -14.88 -18.09 17.83
C GLU A 123 -15.16 -17.59 16.40
N TRP A 124 -14.51 -18.17 15.38
CA TRP A 124 -14.86 -17.96 13.97
C TRP A 124 -16.19 -18.66 13.65
N ASP A 125 -17.25 -17.88 13.41
CA ASP A 125 -18.59 -18.38 13.12
C ASP A 125 -19.30 -17.48 12.10
N MET A 126 -18.87 -17.56 10.84
CA MET A 126 -19.40 -16.73 9.74
C MET A 126 -20.53 -17.39 8.95
N VAL A 127 -20.87 -18.65 9.25
CA VAL A 127 -21.81 -19.44 8.46
C VAL A 127 -23.14 -19.55 9.20
N ARG A 128 -24.22 -19.09 8.57
CA ARG A 128 -25.57 -19.22 9.12
C ARG A 128 -26.05 -20.67 9.05
N PRO A 129 -27.08 -21.07 9.85
CA PRO A 129 -27.59 -22.44 9.85
C PRO A 129 -28.09 -22.98 8.50
N ASP A 130 -28.44 -22.09 7.56
CA ASP A 130 -28.87 -22.45 6.21
C ASP A 130 -27.71 -22.61 5.21
N GLY A 131 -26.46 -22.36 5.64
CA GLY A 131 -25.26 -22.41 4.82
C GLY A 131 -24.89 -21.09 4.15
N SER A 132 -25.69 -20.03 4.33
CA SER A 132 -25.33 -18.69 3.84
C SER A 132 -24.22 -18.06 4.67
N ILE A 133 -23.36 -17.28 4.03
CA ILE A 133 -22.24 -16.59 4.67
C ILE A 133 -22.68 -15.20 5.14
N GLN A 134 -22.22 -14.79 6.31
CA GLN A 134 -22.43 -13.46 6.87
C GLN A 134 -21.58 -12.44 6.12
N VAL A 135 -22.15 -11.79 5.11
CA VAL A 135 -21.50 -10.75 4.31
C VAL A 135 -22.00 -9.35 4.68
N THR A 136 -21.18 -8.31 4.45
CA THR A 136 -21.62 -6.91 4.62
C THR A 136 -22.35 -6.42 3.35
N ASP A 137 -23.65 -6.67 3.26
CA ASP A 137 -24.48 -6.41 2.08
C ASP A 137 -25.22 -5.06 2.09
N THR A 138 -25.04 -4.25 3.14
CA THR A 138 -25.60 -2.90 3.26
C THR A 138 -24.50 -1.87 3.44
N ARG A 139 -24.76 -0.62 3.04
CA ARG A 139 -23.83 0.49 3.30
C ARG A 139 -23.37 0.58 4.76
N GLU A 140 -24.30 0.50 5.72
CA GLU A 140 -23.96 0.58 7.14
C GLU A 140 -23.02 -0.56 7.56
N ALA A 141 -23.30 -1.79 7.12
CA ALA A 141 -22.45 -2.93 7.43
C ALA A 141 -21.04 -2.76 6.87
N PHE A 142 -20.93 -2.34 5.61
CA PHE A 142 -19.65 -2.09 4.97
C PHE A 142 -18.87 -0.98 5.65
N GLU A 143 -19.47 0.19 5.90
CA GLU A 143 -18.79 1.33 6.52
C GLU A 143 -18.29 1.04 7.94
N LEU A 144 -18.99 0.17 8.66
CA LEU A 144 -18.68 -0.17 10.04
C LEU A 144 -17.74 -1.38 10.18
N ALA A 145 -17.62 -2.20 9.13
CA ALA A 145 -16.72 -3.35 9.09
C ALA A 145 -15.41 -3.08 8.33
N ALA A 146 -15.44 -2.30 7.24
CA ALA A 146 -14.30 -2.00 6.37
C ALA A 146 -13.38 -0.90 6.95
N ARG A 147 -13.03 -1.01 8.23
CA ARG A 147 -12.19 -0.04 8.96
C ARG A 147 -11.34 -0.74 10.03
N PRO A 148 -10.19 -0.16 10.44
CA PRO A 148 -9.32 -0.80 11.42
C PRO A 148 -9.96 -1.08 12.79
N ASN A 149 -10.98 -0.30 13.18
CA ASN A 149 -11.74 -0.51 14.41
C ASN A 149 -13.16 -0.99 14.06
N VAL A 150 -13.26 -2.28 13.71
CA VAL A 150 -14.52 -2.93 13.32
C VAL A 150 -15.59 -2.73 14.40
N ASP A 151 -16.80 -2.31 14.02
CA ASP A 151 -17.93 -2.26 14.95
C ASP A 151 -18.27 -3.70 15.42
N PRO A 152 -18.38 -3.96 16.73
CA PRO A 152 -18.65 -5.31 17.25
C PRO A 152 -19.90 -5.99 16.68
N ARG A 153 -20.86 -5.24 16.12
CA ARG A 153 -22.03 -5.81 15.42
C ARG A 153 -21.67 -6.59 14.16
N TYR A 154 -20.51 -6.33 13.56
CA TYR A 154 -20.03 -6.96 12.33
C TYR A 154 -18.77 -7.80 12.55
N TYR A 155 -18.55 -8.26 13.79
CA TYR A 155 -17.65 -9.38 14.03
C TYR A 155 -18.23 -10.63 13.36
N ASN A 156 -17.39 -11.58 12.96
CA ASN A 156 -17.84 -12.76 12.21
C ASN A 156 -18.58 -12.43 10.90
N HIS A 157 -18.07 -11.44 10.16
CA HIS A 157 -18.52 -11.14 8.81
C HIS A 157 -17.37 -11.20 7.80
N VAL A 158 -17.69 -11.55 6.56
CA VAL A 158 -16.85 -11.33 5.39
C VAL A 158 -17.21 -9.97 4.80
N VAL A 159 -16.24 -9.07 4.69
CA VAL A 159 -16.43 -7.72 4.15
C VAL A 159 -16.58 -7.81 2.63
N GLU A 160 -17.73 -7.35 2.16
CA GLU A 160 -18.07 -7.14 0.75
C GLU A 160 -18.43 -5.66 0.58
N CYS A 161 -18.04 -5.04 -0.53
CA CYS A 161 -18.50 -3.69 -0.86
C CYS A 161 -19.83 -3.79 -1.62
N PRO A 162 -20.97 -3.35 -1.03
CA PRO A 162 -22.26 -3.44 -1.68
C PRO A 162 -22.28 -2.64 -2.99
N ALA A 163 -23.00 -3.13 -4.00
CA ALA A 163 -23.09 -2.45 -5.29
C ALA A 163 -23.66 -1.03 -5.21
N GLU A 164 -24.45 -0.72 -4.18
CA GLU A 164 -25.00 0.62 -3.89
C GLU A 164 -23.98 1.60 -3.29
N VAL A 165 -22.80 1.14 -2.89
CA VAL A 165 -21.69 1.97 -2.41
C VAL A 165 -20.71 2.13 -3.57
N ASP A 166 -21.04 3.03 -4.48
CA ASP A 166 -20.30 3.24 -5.72
C ASP A 166 -19.77 4.67 -5.89
N GLU A 167 -20.00 5.56 -4.91
CA GLU A 167 -19.58 6.96 -4.97
C GLU A 167 -18.07 7.10 -5.10
N TRP A 168 -17.31 6.19 -4.48
CA TRP A 168 -15.85 6.13 -4.58
C TRP A 168 -15.35 5.97 -6.02
N LYS A 169 -16.19 5.50 -6.96
CA LYS A 169 -15.85 5.41 -8.39
C LYS A 169 -15.82 6.79 -9.06
N ASN A 170 -16.46 7.79 -8.46
CA ASN A 170 -16.46 9.18 -8.92
C ASN A 170 -15.28 9.98 -8.32
N ASP A 171 -14.64 9.47 -7.27
CA ASP A 171 -13.47 10.09 -6.69
C ASP A 171 -12.28 10.07 -7.66
N HIS A 172 -11.43 11.07 -7.54
CA HIS A 172 -10.16 11.12 -8.25
C HIS A 172 -8.99 11.10 -7.27
N LYS A 173 -7.84 10.59 -7.72
CA LYS A 173 -6.60 10.63 -6.95
C LYS A 173 -5.56 11.47 -7.69
N VAL A 174 -4.96 12.41 -6.97
CA VAL A 174 -3.89 13.26 -7.48
C VAL A 174 -2.58 12.81 -6.87
N TYR A 175 -1.64 12.43 -7.72
CA TYR A 175 -0.30 11.99 -7.35
C TYR A 175 0.72 13.05 -7.74
N VAL A 176 1.66 13.29 -6.84
CA VAL A 176 2.87 14.07 -7.08
C VAL A 176 4.03 13.10 -6.99
N ILE A 177 4.71 12.87 -8.11
CA ILE A 177 5.84 11.93 -8.20
C ILE A 177 7.03 12.68 -8.83
N PRO A 178 8.23 12.67 -8.23
CA PRO A 178 9.39 13.36 -8.81
C PRO A 178 9.71 12.79 -10.20
N VAL A 179 9.99 13.67 -11.17
CA VAL A 179 10.33 13.27 -12.55
C VAL A 179 11.59 12.42 -12.56
N SER A 180 12.61 12.83 -11.81
CA SER A 180 13.82 12.06 -11.57
C SER A 180 13.89 11.71 -10.08
N PRO A 181 13.86 10.42 -9.72
CA PRO A 181 13.93 10.01 -8.32
C PRO A 181 15.28 10.43 -7.69
N LEU A 182 15.25 10.73 -6.39
CA LEU A 182 16.39 11.20 -5.62
C LEU A 182 16.80 10.12 -4.62
N TYR A 183 17.89 9.40 -4.89
CA TYR A 183 18.37 8.31 -4.03
C TYR A 183 18.89 8.84 -2.69
N ARG A 184 18.50 8.23 -1.57
CA ARG A 184 18.97 8.59 -0.22
C ARG A 184 19.86 7.53 0.40
N THR A 185 20.88 7.98 1.13
CA THR A 185 21.74 7.10 1.95
C THR A 185 20.98 6.41 3.09
N ILE A 186 19.87 7.00 3.54
CA ILE A 186 18.99 6.43 4.56
C ILE A 186 17.58 6.33 3.97
N PRO A 187 16.93 5.15 4.03
CA PRO A 187 15.56 4.99 3.56
C PRO A 187 14.57 5.96 4.23
N THR A 188 13.56 6.35 3.47
CA THR A 188 12.36 7.01 3.99
C THR A 188 11.33 5.94 4.36
N GLN A 189 10.80 5.99 5.59
CA GLN A 189 9.77 5.05 6.03
C GLN A 189 8.48 5.25 5.22
N LEU A 190 7.74 4.17 5.01
CA LEU A 190 6.39 4.26 4.46
C LEU A 190 5.48 4.97 5.46
N GLY A 191 4.62 5.84 4.93
CA GLY A 191 3.50 6.40 5.68
C GLY A 191 2.34 5.42 5.77
N ARG A 192 1.18 5.95 6.20
CA ARG A 192 -0.11 5.23 6.13
C ARG A 192 -0.89 5.52 4.84
N THR A 193 -0.24 6.18 3.89
CA THR A 193 -0.79 6.59 2.59
C THR A 193 -0.18 5.74 1.48
N ALA A 194 -0.56 6.01 0.24
CA ALA A 194 -0.01 5.39 -0.98
C ALA A 194 1.50 5.14 -0.94
N VAL A 195 1.86 3.95 -1.38
CA VAL A 195 3.23 3.51 -1.68
C VAL A 195 3.59 3.87 -3.11
N GLY A 196 2.66 3.69 -4.05
CA GLY A 196 2.92 3.93 -5.46
C GLY A 196 1.65 3.97 -6.30
N LEU A 197 1.86 4.05 -7.60
CA LEU A 197 0.82 4.12 -8.61
C LEU A 197 1.07 3.06 -9.67
N ALA A 198 0.10 2.15 -9.83
CA ALA A 198 0.08 1.19 -10.93
C ALA A 198 -0.16 1.91 -12.26
N PHE A 199 0.27 1.34 -13.38
CA PHE A 199 0.07 1.97 -14.69
C PHE A 199 -1.40 2.12 -15.10
N ASN A 200 -2.31 1.37 -14.48
CA ASN A 200 -3.74 1.57 -14.64
C ASN A 200 -4.32 2.67 -13.75
N GLY A 201 -3.52 3.43 -13.01
CA GLY A 201 -3.99 4.56 -12.22
C GLY A 201 -4.59 4.20 -10.85
N VAL A 202 -4.60 2.93 -10.47
CA VAL A 202 -4.99 2.49 -9.12
C VAL A 202 -3.79 2.56 -8.18
N THR A 203 -4.06 2.92 -6.92
CA THR A 203 -3.05 3.07 -5.88
C THR A 203 -2.49 1.72 -5.42
N PHE A 204 -1.18 1.65 -5.25
CA PHE A 204 -0.53 0.66 -4.39
C PHE A 204 -0.43 1.23 -2.98
N ASP A 205 -1.05 0.59 -2.00
CA ASP A 205 -1.07 1.02 -0.60
C ASP A 205 -0.12 0.17 0.28
N PRO A 206 0.18 0.64 1.50
CA PRO A 206 0.96 -0.13 2.47
C PRO A 206 0.25 -1.44 2.86
N PRO A 207 0.92 -2.35 3.58
CA PRO A 207 0.29 -3.58 4.08
C PRO A 207 -1.09 -3.34 4.71
N ALA A 208 -2.07 -4.16 4.32
CA ALA A 208 -3.37 -4.15 4.97
C ALA A 208 -3.21 -4.51 6.45
N PRO A 209 -4.00 -3.92 7.37
CA PRO A 209 -3.91 -4.19 8.80
C PRO A 209 -4.56 -5.53 9.17
N ILE A 210 -4.05 -6.64 8.62
CA ILE A 210 -4.60 -8.00 8.81
C ILE A 210 -4.77 -8.33 10.29
N HIS A 211 -3.82 -7.95 11.15
CA HIS A 211 -3.95 -8.17 12.61
C HIS A 211 -5.22 -7.55 13.22
N ALA A 212 -5.64 -6.37 12.74
CA ALA A 212 -6.84 -5.69 13.23
C ALA A 212 -8.11 -6.35 12.70
N ILE A 213 -8.04 -6.87 11.47
CA ILE A 213 -9.13 -7.63 10.82
C ILE A 213 -9.37 -8.94 11.58
N LEU A 214 -8.30 -9.70 11.86
CA LEU A 214 -8.38 -10.98 12.57
C LEU A 214 -8.83 -10.82 14.04
N HIS A 215 -8.49 -9.72 14.71
CA HIS A 215 -8.96 -9.45 16.09
C HIS A 215 -10.49 -9.33 16.18
N ALA A 216 -11.17 -8.98 15.09
CA ALA A 216 -12.62 -8.86 15.03
C ALA A 216 -13.31 -10.15 14.54
N HIS A 217 -12.55 -11.22 14.31
CA HIS A 217 -13.04 -12.41 13.59
C HIS A 217 -13.74 -12.00 12.29
N THR A 218 -13.21 -11.00 11.59
CA THR A 218 -13.73 -10.51 10.31
C THR A 218 -12.73 -10.91 9.24
N ILE A 219 -13.18 -11.15 8.01
CA ILE A 219 -12.29 -11.29 6.84
C ILE A 219 -12.60 -10.12 5.90
N ALA A 220 -11.58 -9.45 5.37
CA ALA A 220 -11.73 -8.39 4.37
C ALA A 220 -10.97 -8.75 3.10
N PRO A 221 -11.53 -9.65 2.27
CA PRO A 221 -10.82 -10.27 1.16
C PRO A 221 -10.23 -9.23 0.21
N PHE A 222 -9.16 -9.63 -0.47
CA PHE A 222 -8.72 -8.93 -1.68
C PHE A 222 -9.37 -9.61 -2.87
N ASP A 223 -9.59 -8.89 -3.97
CA ASP A 223 -9.97 -9.54 -5.21
C ASP A 223 -8.75 -10.21 -5.84
N HIS A 224 -8.96 -10.90 -6.95
CA HIS A 224 -7.90 -11.56 -7.70
C HIS A 224 -6.88 -10.57 -8.32
N GLY A 225 -7.14 -9.26 -8.30
CA GLY A 225 -6.19 -8.20 -8.63
C GLY A 225 -5.29 -7.80 -7.45
N GLY A 226 -5.54 -8.33 -6.25
CA GLY A 226 -4.80 -8.01 -5.03
C GLY A 226 -5.29 -6.74 -4.35
N GLY A 227 -6.51 -6.29 -4.66
CA GLY A 227 -7.08 -5.05 -4.11
C GLY A 227 -8.46 -5.21 -3.49
N HIS A 228 -8.88 -4.21 -2.74
CA HIS A 228 -10.22 -4.13 -2.19
C HIS A 228 -10.70 -2.68 -2.05
N VAL A 229 -11.95 -2.51 -1.63
CA VAL A 229 -12.55 -1.19 -1.40
C VAL A 229 -12.66 -0.94 0.09
N ASN A 230 -12.35 0.30 0.52
CA ASN A 230 -12.78 0.80 1.82
C ASN A 230 -13.45 2.19 1.67
N PRO A 231 -14.25 2.64 2.66
CA PRO A 231 -15.00 3.90 2.58
C PRO A 231 -14.13 5.16 2.49
N HIS A 232 -12.83 5.09 2.77
CA HIS A 232 -11.96 6.26 2.87
C HIS A 232 -11.09 6.47 1.63
N VAL A 233 -10.72 5.39 0.95
CA VAL A 233 -9.74 5.38 -0.14
C VAL A 233 -10.34 4.89 -1.47
N GLY A 234 -11.50 4.25 -1.43
CA GLY A 234 -12.07 3.52 -2.57
C GLY A 234 -11.24 2.27 -2.87
N TYR A 235 -11.24 1.84 -4.13
CA TYR A 235 -10.44 0.70 -4.57
C TYR A 235 -8.92 0.99 -4.57
N HIS A 236 -8.13 0.05 -4.04
CA HIS A 236 -6.67 0.11 -3.94
C HIS A 236 -6.06 -1.29 -3.81
N TYR A 237 -4.80 -1.45 -4.20
CA TYR A 237 -4.06 -2.70 -4.14
C TYR A 237 -3.19 -2.78 -2.88
N HIS A 238 -3.14 -3.97 -2.28
CA HIS A 238 -2.16 -4.36 -1.26
C HIS A 238 -1.11 -5.36 -1.78
N ALA A 239 -1.36 -5.95 -2.94
CA ALA A 239 -0.49 -6.87 -3.63
C ALA A 239 -0.58 -6.68 -5.15
N ALA A 240 0.47 -7.10 -5.87
CA ALA A 240 0.44 -7.18 -7.33
C ALA A 240 0.34 -8.65 -7.76
N THR A 241 -0.76 -9.04 -8.39
CA THR A 241 -1.06 -10.44 -8.76
C THR A 241 -0.87 -10.75 -10.25
N GLY A 242 -0.30 -9.81 -11.01
CA GLY A 242 -0.15 -9.93 -12.47
C GLY A 242 -1.38 -9.51 -13.27
N LYS A 243 -2.38 -8.86 -12.64
CA LYS A 243 -3.57 -8.31 -13.32
C LYS A 243 -3.46 -6.86 -13.76
N THR A 244 -2.42 -6.15 -13.32
CA THR A 244 -2.16 -4.76 -13.70
C THR A 244 -1.35 -4.68 -14.98
N LYS A 245 -1.42 -3.58 -15.73
CA LYS A 245 -0.61 -3.34 -16.91
C LYS A 245 0.87 -3.55 -16.63
N GLU A 246 1.49 -4.34 -17.49
CA GLU A 246 2.91 -4.70 -17.43
C GLU A 246 3.65 -4.13 -18.64
N ILE A 247 4.85 -3.60 -18.40
CA ILE A 247 5.80 -3.21 -19.43
C ILE A 247 6.94 -4.22 -19.44
N GLU A 248 6.88 -5.14 -20.40
CA GLU A 248 7.87 -6.19 -20.59
C GLU A 248 9.29 -5.64 -20.75
N GLN A 249 10.26 -6.39 -20.24
CA GLN A 249 11.69 -6.08 -20.35
C GLN A 249 12.37 -7.02 -21.35
N ALA A 250 13.27 -6.49 -22.16
CA ALA A 250 13.90 -7.25 -23.25
C ALA A 250 14.93 -8.30 -22.76
N ASP A 251 15.47 -8.14 -21.56
CA ASP A 251 16.59 -8.88 -20.96
C ASP A 251 16.12 -9.90 -19.89
N GLN A 252 14.86 -10.34 -19.96
CA GLN A 252 14.25 -11.29 -19.01
C GLN A 252 14.04 -10.75 -17.60
N HIS A 253 14.30 -9.47 -17.35
CA HIS A 253 13.91 -8.86 -16.08
C HIS A 253 12.39 -8.89 -15.89
N ALA A 254 11.94 -8.87 -14.63
CA ALA A 254 10.52 -8.72 -14.32
C ALA A 254 9.93 -7.50 -15.04
N PRO A 255 8.65 -7.55 -15.45
CA PRO A 255 7.99 -6.43 -16.10
C PRO A 255 7.82 -5.26 -15.12
N GLN A 256 7.87 -4.04 -15.63
CA GLN A 256 7.54 -2.87 -14.83
C GLN A 256 6.02 -2.74 -14.72
N ILE A 257 5.50 -2.41 -13.53
CA ILE A 257 4.06 -2.33 -13.27
C ILE A 257 3.60 -0.95 -12.78
N GLY A 258 4.55 -0.08 -12.45
CA GLY A 258 4.23 1.26 -11.97
C GLY A 258 5.44 2.03 -11.47
N TYR A 259 5.15 3.03 -10.64
CA TYR A 259 6.15 3.86 -9.97
C TYR A 259 5.81 4.02 -8.49
N ALA A 260 6.83 3.97 -7.63
CA ALA A 260 6.72 4.37 -6.24
C ALA A 260 6.56 5.89 -6.13
N LEU A 261 6.02 6.40 -5.02
CA LEU A 261 5.85 7.85 -4.84
C LEU A 261 7.16 8.64 -4.82
N ASP A 262 8.30 7.98 -4.63
CA ASP A 262 9.63 8.59 -4.72
C ASP A 262 10.22 8.59 -6.13
N GLY A 263 9.47 8.10 -7.12
CA GLY A 263 9.78 8.13 -8.55
C GLY A 263 10.56 6.94 -9.07
N PHE A 264 11.03 6.03 -8.20
CA PHE A 264 11.68 4.80 -8.66
C PHE A 264 10.65 3.81 -9.22
N ALA A 265 11.08 3.04 -10.22
CA ALA A 265 10.25 2.05 -10.88
C ALA A 265 9.85 0.91 -9.92
N LEU A 266 8.61 0.44 -10.05
CA LEU A 266 8.11 -0.78 -9.40
C LEU A 266 8.05 -1.89 -10.45
N TYR A 267 8.79 -2.97 -10.23
CA TYR A 267 8.76 -4.18 -11.03
C TYR A 267 7.97 -5.28 -10.34
N ALA A 268 7.37 -6.18 -11.13
CA ALA A 268 6.67 -7.35 -10.61
C ALA A 268 7.61 -8.24 -9.78
N HIS A 269 7.00 -9.08 -8.93
CA HIS A 269 7.76 -9.99 -8.07
C HIS A 269 8.47 -11.07 -8.89
N LEU A 270 7.84 -11.59 -9.94
CA LEU A 270 8.41 -12.65 -10.76
C LEU A 270 8.74 -12.10 -12.15
N ASP A 271 9.80 -12.65 -12.73
CA ASP A 271 10.05 -12.50 -14.15
C ASP A 271 9.15 -13.38 -15.01
N LYS A 272 9.34 -13.29 -16.34
CA LYS A 272 8.58 -14.09 -17.31
C LYS A 272 8.81 -15.61 -17.22
N ASN A 273 9.88 -16.04 -16.54
CA ASN A 273 10.19 -17.44 -16.29
C ASN A 273 9.66 -17.92 -14.93
N GLY A 274 9.08 -17.02 -14.12
CA GLY A 274 8.62 -17.30 -12.77
C GLY A 274 9.72 -17.22 -11.72
N GLU A 275 10.85 -16.57 -12.03
CA GLU A 275 11.98 -16.40 -11.11
C GLU A 275 11.83 -15.11 -10.29
N ALA A 276 12.05 -15.21 -8.98
CA ALA A 276 12.03 -14.08 -8.07
C ALA A 276 13.36 -13.30 -8.13
N PRO A 277 13.36 -11.98 -7.86
CA PRO A 277 14.57 -11.18 -7.83
C PRO A 277 15.49 -11.61 -6.69
N GLU A 278 16.79 -11.55 -6.97
CA GLU A 278 17.83 -11.79 -5.97
C GLU A 278 18.47 -10.47 -5.50
N GLN A 279 19.15 -10.55 -4.36
CA GLN A 279 20.01 -9.47 -3.86
C GLN A 279 19.30 -8.13 -3.62
N LEU A 280 18.01 -8.19 -3.26
CA LEU A 280 17.27 -7.00 -2.85
C LEU A 280 17.80 -6.45 -1.51
N ASP A 281 17.81 -5.13 -1.41
CA ASP A 281 18.15 -4.39 -0.21
C ASP A 281 16.97 -4.34 0.80
N GLU A 282 17.16 -3.62 1.91
CA GLU A 282 16.14 -3.45 2.95
C GLU A 282 14.85 -2.73 2.49
N CYS A 283 14.87 -2.09 1.32
CA CYS A 283 13.74 -1.39 0.73
C CYS A 283 13.01 -2.24 -0.33
N SER A 284 13.47 -3.47 -0.60
CA SER A 284 12.99 -4.33 -1.71
C SER A 284 13.44 -3.86 -3.09
N GLY A 285 14.62 -3.23 -3.19
CA GLY A 285 15.19 -2.82 -4.48
C GLY A 285 16.67 -3.17 -4.63
N HIS A 286 17.19 -2.97 -5.82
CA HIS A 286 18.61 -3.07 -6.12
C HIS A 286 18.98 -2.11 -7.26
N TYR A 287 20.26 -2.09 -7.64
CA TYR A 287 20.79 -1.25 -8.71
C TYR A 287 21.37 -2.11 -9.83
N ASP A 288 21.11 -1.72 -11.08
CA ASP A 288 21.84 -2.20 -12.25
C ASP A 288 22.16 -1.05 -13.22
N ASP A 289 23.11 -1.27 -14.15
CA ASP A 289 23.58 -0.25 -15.10
C ASP A 289 22.57 0.09 -16.22
N GLN A 290 21.47 -0.66 -16.33
CA GLN A 290 20.44 -0.46 -17.34
C GLN A 290 19.27 0.37 -16.79
N ARG A 291 18.85 0.13 -15.56
CA ARG A 291 17.65 0.68 -14.91
C ARG A 291 17.99 1.70 -13.85
N GLY A 292 19.23 1.68 -13.35
CA GLY A 292 19.56 2.35 -12.11
C GLY A 292 18.95 1.64 -10.91
N TYR A 293 18.73 2.36 -9.82
CA TYR A 293 18.03 1.80 -8.67
C TYR A 293 16.53 1.62 -8.98
N HIS A 294 15.96 0.49 -8.61
CA HIS A 294 14.54 0.18 -8.80
C HIS A 294 14.08 -0.87 -7.78
N TYR A 295 12.76 -0.98 -7.59
CA TYR A 295 12.17 -1.95 -6.67
C TYR A 295 11.59 -3.14 -7.40
N HIS A 296 11.54 -4.26 -6.70
CA HIS A 296 10.62 -5.35 -6.98
C HIS A 296 9.57 -5.41 -5.90
N VAL A 297 8.31 -5.55 -6.31
CA VAL A 297 7.22 -5.75 -5.36
C VAL A 297 7.34 -7.12 -4.70
N SER A 298 6.85 -7.23 -3.46
CA SER A 298 6.91 -8.49 -2.71
C SER A 298 5.93 -9.51 -3.29
N ALA A 299 6.07 -10.78 -2.90
CA ALA A 299 5.11 -11.80 -3.29
C ALA A 299 3.72 -11.42 -2.73
N PRO A 300 2.61 -11.73 -3.42
CA PRO A 300 1.28 -11.29 -2.97
C PRO A 300 0.94 -11.67 -1.52
N GLY A 301 1.29 -12.89 -1.10
CA GLY A 301 1.04 -13.39 0.25
C GLY A 301 1.81 -12.67 1.37
N ASP A 302 2.80 -11.83 1.03
CA ASP A 302 3.52 -11.00 1.99
C ASP A 302 2.71 -9.78 2.44
N ASN A 303 1.58 -9.49 1.77
CA ASN A 303 0.74 -8.31 2.05
C ASN A 303 1.57 -7.02 2.05
N GLN A 304 2.46 -6.86 1.08
CA GLN A 304 3.38 -5.74 1.01
C GLN A 304 3.79 -5.44 -0.43
N ILE A 305 3.77 -4.17 -0.82
CA ILE A 305 4.29 -3.74 -2.11
C ILE A 305 5.81 -3.62 -2.01
N ILE A 306 6.33 -2.67 -1.23
CA ILE A 306 7.75 -2.54 -0.89
C ILE A 306 7.89 -2.32 0.62
N LYS A 307 9.12 -2.44 1.14
CA LYS A 307 9.38 -2.28 2.59
C LYS A 307 9.51 -0.82 3.01
N ARG A 308 10.18 0.00 2.20
CA ARG A 308 10.52 1.40 2.45
C ARG A 308 10.79 2.11 1.13
N PHE A 309 10.74 3.44 1.14
CA PHE A 309 11.29 4.23 0.05
C PHE A 309 12.80 4.37 0.22
N ARG A 310 13.55 4.19 -0.84
CA ARG A 310 14.96 4.54 -0.98
C ARG A 310 15.14 5.99 -1.41
N GLY A 311 14.11 6.64 -1.95
CA GLY A 311 14.14 8.06 -2.30
C GLY A 311 13.32 8.97 -1.38
N ILE A 312 13.06 10.20 -1.85
CA ILE A 312 12.20 11.18 -1.18
C ILE A 312 10.81 11.13 -1.85
N PRO A 313 9.77 10.57 -1.19
CA PRO A 313 8.45 10.46 -1.79
C PRO A 313 7.79 11.84 -1.94
N GLY A 314 7.01 11.97 -3.01
CA GLY A 314 6.00 13.01 -3.14
C GLY A 314 4.73 12.67 -2.35
N THR A 315 3.55 12.85 -2.94
CA THR A 315 2.28 12.74 -2.21
C THR A 315 1.17 12.14 -3.06
N MET A 316 0.17 11.56 -2.41
CA MET A 316 -1.13 11.24 -3.00
C MET A 316 -2.22 11.95 -2.19
N THR A 317 -3.19 12.56 -2.88
CA THR A 317 -4.38 13.15 -2.26
C THR A 317 -5.64 12.68 -2.99
N ILE A 318 -6.69 12.40 -2.23
CA ILE A 318 -8.01 12.07 -2.77
C ILE A 318 -8.77 13.38 -2.97
N VAL A 319 -9.38 13.51 -4.15
CA VAL A 319 -10.30 14.60 -4.50
C VAL A 319 -11.68 13.96 -4.63
N ALA A 320 -12.46 14.07 -3.57
CA ALA A 320 -13.86 13.68 -3.61
C ALA A 320 -14.63 14.63 -4.53
N GLN A 321 -15.46 14.09 -5.41
CA GLN A 321 -16.46 14.92 -6.10
C GLN A 321 -17.45 15.41 -5.02
N PRO A 322 -17.85 16.69 -5.02
CA PRO A 322 -18.99 17.09 -4.22
C PRO A 322 -20.21 16.28 -4.65
N ASP A 323 -21.00 15.78 -3.69
CA ASP A 323 -22.26 15.07 -3.95
C ASP A 323 -23.04 15.81 -5.05
N GLN A 324 -23.28 15.12 -6.18
CA GLN A 324 -24.14 15.63 -7.25
C GLN A 324 -25.61 15.55 -6.84
#